data_AF-A0A5C6FRX0-F1
#
_entry.id   AF-A0A5C6FRX0-F1
#
_cell.length_a   1.000
_cell.length_b   1.000
_cell.length_c   1.000
_cell.angle_alpha   90.00
_cell.angle_beta   90.00
_cell.angle_gamma   90.00
#
_symmetry.space_group_name_H-M   'P 1'
#
loop_
_entity.id
_entity.type
_entity.pdbx_description
1 polymer ?
#
loop_
_entity_poly.entity_id
_entity_poly.type
_entity_poly.pdbx_seq_one_letter_code
_entity_poly.pdbx_strand_id
1 'polypeptide(L)'
;MSPPTINPFAPTINLPEERQGIFTELAECEGKTFLYRRLNVMGPFSGTLLYDGRWFRQKIEFAGHLVWFRISWLIIHRKAEFRLPPAVDPEQRSCRMEIDFSRFLWIRRFRIWMGETLIYDEIN
;
A
#
# COMPACT_ATOMS: atom_id res chain seq x y z
N MET A 1 12.97 38.83 -36.13
CA MET A 1 12.26 37.97 -35.15
C MET A 1 13.15 36.78 -34.85
N SER A 2 13.70 36.68 -33.63
CA SER A 2 14.54 35.55 -33.23
C SER A 2 13.66 34.34 -32.87
N PRO A 3 14.09 33.09 -33.15
CA PRO A 3 13.32 31.90 -32.82
C PRO A 3 13.24 31.71 -31.29
N PRO A 4 12.16 31.12 -30.76
CA PRO A 4 12.03 30.86 -29.34
C PRO A 4 13.11 29.88 -28.87
N THR A 5 13.87 30.29 -27.86
CA THR A 5 14.87 29.45 -27.19
C THR A 5 14.14 28.37 -26.39
N ILE A 6 14.17 27.13 -26.87
CA ILE A 6 13.67 25.98 -26.11
C ILE A 6 14.59 25.81 -24.91
N ASN A 7 14.06 25.95 -23.69
CA ASN A 7 14.80 25.72 -22.46
C ASN A 7 15.13 24.22 -22.33
N PRO A 8 16.40 23.79 -22.41
CA PRO A 8 16.78 22.38 -22.32
C PRO A 8 16.62 21.80 -20.91
N PHE A 9 16.33 22.64 -19.91
CA PHE A 9 16.04 22.26 -18.52
C PHE A 9 14.55 22.37 -18.17
N ALA A 10 13.68 22.62 -19.16
CA ALA A 10 12.25 22.53 -18.92
C ALA A 10 11.90 21.09 -18.52
N PRO A 11 11.19 20.86 -17.40
CA PRO A 11 10.83 19.52 -16.99
C PRO A 11 9.98 18.89 -18.09
N THR A 12 10.40 17.73 -18.60
CA THR A 12 9.61 16.91 -19.53
C THR A 12 8.43 16.33 -18.75
N ILE A 13 7.40 17.14 -18.51
CA ILE A 13 6.17 16.68 -17.86
C ILE A 13 5.28 16.10 -18.95
N ASN A 14 5.60 14.87 -19.34
CA ASN A 14 4.66 13.91 -19.90
C ASN A 14 5.05 12.53 -19.34
N LEU A 15 5.10 12.42 -18.01
CA LEU A 15 4.84 11.12 -17.40
C LEU A 15 3.35 10.86 -17.66
N PRO A 16 2.96 9.68 -18.19
CA PRO A 16 1.54 9.35 -18.26
C PRO A 16 0.99 9.54 -16.85
N GLU A 17 -0.05 10.37 -16.72
CA GLU A 17 -0.74 10.54 -15.45
C GLU A 17 -1.01 9.14 -14.88
N GLU A 18 -0.42 8.83 -13.72
CA GLU A 18 -0.77 7.63 -12.99
C GLU A 18 -2.27 7.69 -12.79
N ARG A 19 -3.01 6.89 -13.56
CA ARG A 19 -4.48 6.92 -13.53
C ARG A 19 -4.91 6.59 -12.12
N GLN A 20 -5.54 7.55 -11.46
CA GLN A 20 -6.19 7.31 -10.18
C GLN A 20 -7.14 6.12 -10.36
N GLY A 21 -6.98 5.09 -9.54
CA GLY A 21 -7.63 3.82 -9.79
C GLY A 21 -7.41 2.83 -8.67
N ILE A 22 -8.37 1.93 -8.53
CA ILE A 22 -8.36 0.86 -7.53
C ILE A 22 -8.51 -0.44 -8.33
N PHE A 23 -7.49 -1.29 -8.30
CA PHE A 23 -7.53 -2.63 -8.86
C PHE A 23 -7.79 -3.63 -7.73
N THR A 24 -9.02 -4.15 -7.71
CA THR A 24 -9.59 -4.87 -6.57
C THR A 24 -10.53 -5.98 -6.99
N GLU A 25 -9.98 -7.03 -7.58
CA GLU A 25 -10.76 -8.24 -7.85
C GLU A 25 -11.02 -9.06 -6.56
N LEU A 26 -10.16 -8.89 -5.54
CA LEU A 26 -10.11 -9.77 -4.37
C LEU A 26 -10.17 -9.04 -3.02
N ALA A 27 -10.26 -7.72 -2.99
CA ALA A 27 -10.40 -6.96 -1.74
C ALA A 27 -11.01 -5.58 -1.98
N GLU A 28 -11.90 -5.11 -1.12
CA GLU A 28 -12.49 -3.77 -1.22
C GLU A 28 -11.92 -2.82 -0.16
N CYS A 29 -11.85 -1.53 -0.44
CA CYS A 29 -11.46 -0.53 0.55
C CYS A 29 -12.68 -0.02 1.32
N GLU A 30 -12.81 -0.41 2.59
CA GLU A 30 -13.89 0.04 3.46
C GLU A 30 -13.60 1.40 4.11
N GLY A 31 -12.33 1.77 4.22
CA GLY A 31 -11.96 3.03 4.85
C GLY A 31 -10.51 3.40 4.62
N LYS A 32 -10.28 4.68 4.33
CA LYS A 32 -8.94 5.24 4.12
C LYS A 32 -8.81 6.63 4.72
N THR A 33 -7.68 6.86 5.39
CA THR A 33 -7.28 8.19 5.88
C THR A 33 -5.75 8.34 5.78
N PHE A 34 -5.17 9.38 6.38
CA PHE A 34 -3.72 9.53 6.48
C PHE A 34 -3.08 8.33 7.19
N LEU A 35 -2.14 7.65 6.52
CA LEU A 35 -1.41 6.47 7.01
C LEU A 35 -2.33 5.34 7.55
N TYR A 36 -3.51 5.19 6.95
CA TYR A 36 -4.49 4.21 7.40
C TYR A 36 -5.24 3.59 6.23
N ARG A 37 -5.37 2.26 6.23
CA ARG A 37 -6.21 1.51 5.29
C ARG A 37 -6.95 0.39 6.01
N ARG A 38 -8.24 0.28 5.74
CA ARG A 38 -9.08 -0.85 6.13
C ARG A 38 -9.61 -1.50 4.85
N LEU A 39 -9.25 -2.76 4.64
CA LEU A 39 -9.64 -3.53 3.48
C LEU A 39 -10.50 -4.71 3.91
N ASN A 40 -11.58 -4.96 3.18
CA ASN A 40 -12.33 -6.20 3.22
C ASN A 40 -11.76 -7.16 2.17
N VAL A 41 -10.97 -8.14 2.58
CA VAL A 41 -10.38 -9.11 1.66
C VAL A 41 -11.36 -10.25 1.44
N MET A 42 -11.66 -10.54 0.18
CA MET A 42 -12.55 -11.61 -0.25
C MET A 42 -11.77 -12.89 -0.60
N GLY A 43 -10.54 -12.77 -1.11
CA GLY A 43 -9.65 -13.89 -1.39
C GLY A 43 -8.17 -13.48 -1.52
N PRO A 44 -7.22 -14.42 -1.54
CA PRO A 44 -7.39 -15.87 -1.40
C PRO A 44 -7.74 -16.31 0.03
N PHE A 45 -7.57 -15.43 1.02
CA PHE A 45 -8.06 -15.62 2.38
C PHE A 45 -9.00 -14.48 2.73
N SER A 46 -10.19 -14.82 3.21
CA SER A 46 -11.18 -13.80 3.53
C SER A 46 -10.94 -13.23 4.92
N GLY A 47 -11.10 -11.92 5.07
CA GLY A 47 -10.96 -11.24 6.35
C GLY A 47 -10.67 -9.75 6.23
N THR A 48 -10.76 -9.05 7.35
CA THR A 48 -10.40 -7.62 7.38
C THR A 48 -8.90 -7.45 7.54
N LEU A 49 -8.28 -6.72 6.62
CA LEU A 49 -6.91 -6.23 6.75
C LEU A 49 -6.92 -4.78 7.22
N LEU A 50 -6.16 -4.49 8.28
CA LEU A 50 -6.01 -3.16 8.84
C LEU A 50 -4.54 -2.76 8.82
N TYR A 51 -4.21 -1.71 8.06
CA TYR A 51 -2.93 -1.01 8.19
C TYR A 51 -3.13 0.29 8.95
N ASP A 52 -2.30 0.50 9.98
CA ASP A 52 -2.23 1.74 10.76
C ASP A 52 -0.77 2.13 10.96
N GLY A 53 -0.37 3.24 10.35
CA GLY A 53 0.99 3.81 10.37
C GLY A 53 1.14 5.08 11.20
N ARG A 54 0.15 5.44 12.03
CA ARG A 54 0.14 6.71 12.76
C ARG A 54 1.14 6.71 13.92
N TRP A 55 1.64 7.89 14.28
CA TRP A 55 2.52 8.11 15.44
C TRP A 55 3.81 7.28 15.41
N PHE A 56 4.45 7.15 14.23
CA PHE A 56 5.71 6.41 14.06
C PHE A 56 5.63 4.91 14.41
N ARG A 57 4.41 4.38 14.55
CA ARG A 57 4.10 2.97 14.75
C ARG A 57 3.33 2.47 13.55
N GLN A 58 3.89 1.48 12.87
CA GLN A 58 3.20 0.78 11.80
C GLN A 58 2.79 -0.60 12.29
N LYS A 59 1.52 -0.93 12.07
CA LYS A 59 0.98 -2.27 12.34
C LYS A 59 0.10 -2.73 11.19
N ILE A 60 0.09 -4.05 11.02
CA ILE A 60 -0.83 -4.75 10.13
C ILE A 60 -1.56 -5.78 10.98
N GLU A 61 -2.88 -5.71 10.96
CA GLU A 61 -3.75 -6.73 11.53
C GLU A 61 -4.51 -7.42 10.40
N PHE A 62 -4.71 -8.74 10.52
CA PHE A 62 -5.53 -9.52 9.61
C PHE A 62 -6.49 -10.40 10.40
N ALA A 63 -7.79 -10.33 10.11
CA ALA A 63 -8.84 -11.05 10.84
C ALA A 63 -8.74 -10.85 12.37
N GLY A 64 -8.33 -9.65 12.82
CA GLY A 64 -8.13 -9.33 14.24
C GLY A 64 -6.79 -9.76 14.85
N HIS A 65 -5.93 -10.47 14.12
CA HIS A 65 -4.61 -10.87 14.58
C HIS A 65 -3.54 -9.86 14.16
N LEU A 66 -2.69 -9.43 15.09
CA LEU A 66 -1.50 -8.64 14.77
C LEU A 66 -0.48 -9.52 14.04
N VAL A 67 -0.33 -9.31 12.73
CA VAL A 67 0.56 -10.11 11.87
C VAL A 67 1.89 -9.43 11.61
N TRP A 68 1.96 -8.11 11.81
CA TRP A 68 3.20 -7.36 11.68
C TRP A 68 3.15 -6.07 12.49
N PHE A 69 4.29 -5.68 13.07
CA PHE A 69 4.43 -4.38 13.72
C PHE A 69 5.87 -3.87 13.63
N ARG A 70 6.02 -2.54 13.63
CA ARG A 70 7.31 -1.86 13.78
C ARG A 70 7.12 -0.46 14.36
N ILE A 71 8.08 -0.03 15.17
CA ILE A 71 8.15 1.33 15.71
C ILE A 71 9.48 1.94 15.26
N SER A 72 9.44 3.14 14.70
CA SER A 72 10.63 3.83 14.20
C SER A 72 10.40 5.34 14.13
N TRP A 73 11.16 6.09 14.92
CA TRP A 73 11.12 7.55 14.95
C TRP A 73 11.75 8.23 13.72
N LEU A 74 12.52 7.47 12.93
CA LEU A 74 13.31 8.00 11.81
C LEU A 74 12.71 7.67 10.45
N ILE A 75 12.02 6.54 10.33
CA ILE A 75 11.64 5.95 9.04
C ILE A 75 10.25 5.32 9.14
N ILE A 76 9.40 5.63 8.15
CA ILE A 76 8.19 4.84 7.86
C ILE A 76 8.55 3.82 6.77
N HIS A 77 8.39 2.54 7.11
CA HIS A 77 8.71 1.41 6.25
C HIS A 77 7.72 1.32 5.10
N ARG A 78 8.26 1.39 3.88
CA ARG A 78 7.51 1.23 2.62
C ARG A 78 7.14 -0.22 2.31
N LYS A 79 7.78 -1.17 2.99
CA LYS A 79 7.55 -2.60 2.80
C LYS A 79 7.38 -3.28 4.15
N ALA A 80 6.41 -4.18 4.22
CA ALA A 80 6.26 -5.11 5.33
C ALA A 80 6.02 -6.50 4.76
N GLU A 81 6.75 -7.48 5.29
CA GLU A 81 6.56 -8.90 5.00
C GLU A 81 6.04 -9.58 6.26
N PHE A 82 5.01 -10.40 6.12
CA PHE A 82 4.30 -11.00 7.23
C PHE A 82 3.67 -12.33 6.84
N ARG A 83 3.25 -13.11 7.84
CA ARG A 83 2.54 -14.38 7.63
C ARG A 83 1.22 -14.33 8.35
N LEU A 84 0.20 -14.92 7.75
CA LEU A 84 -1.10 -15.08 8.40
C LEU A 84 -1.02 -16.19 9.46
N PRO A 85 -1.89 -16.16 10.50
CA PRO A 85 -1.97 -17.24 11.46
C PRO A 85 -2.27 -18.59 10.75
N PRO A 86 -1.79 -19.73 11.27
CA PRO A 86 -2.09 -21.05 10.69
C PRO A 86 -3.58 -21.35 10.51
N ALA A 87 -4.43 -20.76 11.36
CA ALA A 87 -5.89 -20.89 11.28
C ALA A 87 -6.50 -20.22 10.03
N VAL A 88 -5.79 -19.28 9.42
CA VAL A 88 -6.21 -18.55 8.21
C VAL A 88 -5.51 -19.11 6.98
N ASP A 89 -4.19 -19.30 7.06
CA ASP A 89 -3.40 -19.93 6.01
C ASP A 89 -2.54 -21.05 6.62
N PRO A 90 -2.96 -22.32 6.48
CA PRO A 90 -2.19 -23.47 6.98
C PRO A 90 -0.77 -23.55 6.41
N GLU A 91 -0.57 -23.07 5.18
CA GLU A 91 0.73 -23.07 4.50
C GLU A 91 1.63 -21.90 4.94
N GLN A 92 1.09 -20.94 5.70
CA GLN A 92 1.78 -19.73 6.18
C GLN A 92 2.60 -19.01 5.08
N ARG A 93 2.00 -18.87 3.91
CA ARG A 93 2.61 -18.18 2.76
C ARG A 93 2.94 -16.74 3.14
N SER A 94 4.03 -16.26 2.55
CA SER A 94 4.47 -14.88 2.79
C SER A 94 3.49 -13.90 2.16
N CYS A 95 3.03 -12.94 2.95
CA CYS A 95 2.24 -11.81 2.52
C CYS A 95 3.13 -10.56 2.53
N ARG A 96 2.82 -9.60 1.66
CA ARG A 96 3.59 -8.36 1.54
C ARG A 96 2.71 -7.15 1.37
N MET A 97 2.96 -6.13 2.16
CA MET A 97 2.42 -4.79 1.96
C MET A 97 3.50 -3.90 1.36
N GLU A 98 3.15 -3.12 0.35
CA GLU A 98 4.01 -2.09 -0.25
C GLU A 98 3.30 -0.73 -0.28
N ILE A 99 4.03 0.32 0.08
CA ILE A 99 3.53 1.69 0.13
C ILE A 99 4.51 2.63 -0.57
N ASP A 100 3.99 3.41 -1.50
CA ASP A 100 4.68 4.57 -2.04
C ASP A 100 4.10 5.85 -1.42
N PHE A 101 5.00 6.70 -0.91
CA PHE A 101 4.63 7.93 -0.23
C PHE A 101 4.90 9.16 -1.10
N SER A 102 4.06 10.18 -0.94
CA SER A 102 4.40 11.53 -1.36
C SER A 102 5.47 12.14 -0.44
N ARG A 103 5.98 13.32 -0.80
CA ARG A 103 6.90 14.09 0.04
C ARG A 103 6.33 14.42 1.43
N PHE A 104 5.01 14.45 1.56
CA PHE A 104 4.29 14.75 2.81
C PHE A 104 3.71 13.49 3.47
N LEU A 105 4.24 12.30 3.14
CA LEU A 105 3.83 11.00 3.71
C LEU A 105 2.39 10.57 3.39
N TRP A 106 1.73 11.22 2.43
CA TRP A 106 0.48 10.70 1.90
C TRP A 106 0.76 9.43 1.10
N ILE A 107 -0.10 8.43 1.27
CA ILE A 107 -0.03 7.20 0.50
C ILE A 107 -0.44 7.51 -0.94
N ARG A 108 0.51 7.43 -1.88
CA ARG A 108 0.27 7.55 -3.32
C ARG A 108 -0.08 6.20 -3.93
N ARG A 109 0.57 5.13 -3.47
CA ARG A 109 0.22 3.77 -3.87
C ARG A 109 0.20 2.84 -2.68
N PHE A 110 -0.81 1.98 -2.61
CA PHE A 110 -0.96 0.97 -1.56
C PHE A 110 -1.22 -0.39 -2.20
N ARG A 111 -0.30 -1.34 -1.99
CA ARG A 111 -0.39 -2.68 -2.56
C ARG A 111 -0.36 -3.74 -1.47
N ILE A 112 -1.22 -4.73 -1.61
CA ILE A 112 -1.22 -5.94 -0.78
C ILE A 112 -1.07 -7.17 -1.67
N TRP A 113 -0.09 -7.98 -1.33
CA TRP A 113 0.16 -9.29 -1.90
C TRP A 113 -0.10 -10.36 -0.83
N MET A 114 -0.78 -11.43 -1.21
CA MET A 114 -0.94 -12.64 -0.41
C MET A 114 -0.35 -13.81 -1.19
N GLY A 115 0.81 -14.32 -0.75
CA GLY A 115 1.64 -15.17 -1.60
C GLY A 115 2.10 -14.40 -2.84
N GLU A 116 1.86 -14.97 -4.01
CA GLU A 116 2.19 -14.35 -5.31
C GLU A 116 1.03 -13.53 -5.91
N THR A 117 -0.14 -13.54 -5.26
CA THR A 117 -1.35 -12.87 -5.76
C THR A 117 -1.41 -11.43 -5.27
N LEU A 118 -1.49 -10.47 -6.20
CA LEU A 118 -1.82 -9.08 -5.91
C LEU A 118 -3.33 -8.97 -5.68
N ILE A 119 -3.75 -8.73 -4.43
CA ILE A 119 -5.18 -8.70 -4.08
C ILE A 119 -5.77 -7.29 -4.04
N TYR A 120 -4.90 -6.28 -3.91
CA TYR A 120 -5.28 -4.89 -3.78
C TYR A 120 -4.17 -3.99 -4.32
N ASP A 121 -4.50 -3.07 -5.22
CA ASP A 121 -3.60 -2.02 -5.70
C ASP A 121 -4.39 -0.71 -5.85
N GLU A 122 -4.09 0.25 -4.97
CA GLU A 122 -4.69 1.58 -4.97
C GLU A 122 -3.65 2.61 -5.40
N ILE A 123 -4.01 3.46 -6.36
CA ILE A 123 -3.22 4.61 -6.83
C ILE A 123 -4.02 5.88 -6.58
N ASN A 124 -3.45 6.82 -5.81
CA ASN A 124 -4.02 8.13 -5.44
C ASN A 124 -3.26 9.30 -6.05
#